data_AF-F0G4Y0-F1
#
_entry.id   AF-F0G4Y0-F1
#
_cell.length_a   1.000
_cell.length_b   1.000
_cell.length_c   1.000
_cell.angle_alpha   90.00
_cell.angle_beta   90.00
_cell.angle_gamma   90.00
#
_symmetry.space_group_name_H-M   'P 1'
#
loop_
_entity.id
_entity.type
_entity.pdbx_description
1 polymer ?
#
loop_
_entity_poly.entity_id
_entity_poly.type
_entity_poly.pdbx_seq_one_letter_code
_entity_poly.pdbx_strand_id
1 'polypeptide(L)'
;LAEAEVTVRGKGNKERKVPVGRKAIEALNAWLAVRGEFVKHDPHPLFLSVRGNRMAPGVVRERVKRAALAAGIPAHVHPHVLRHSFATHVLQSSGDLRAVQELLGHASVAATQVYTSLDFQHLAKIYDSAHPRAKKRD
;
A
#
# COMPACT_ATOMS: atom_id res chain seq x y z
N LEU A 1 9.38 14.61 -8.81
CA LEU A 1 8.09 14.28 -8.15
C LEU A 1 7.76 15.42 -7.19
N ALA A 2 7.11 16.50 -7.67
CA ALA A 2 6.94 17.74 -6.90
C ALA A 2 6.00 17.60 -5.69
N GLU A 3 5.08 16.63 -5.72
CA GLU A 3 4.08 16.42 -4.65
C GLU A 3 4.26 15.09 -3.90
N ALA A 4 5.28 14.27 -4.20
CA ALA A 4 5.48 12.96 -3.56
C ALA A 4 4.21 12.06 -3.56
N GLU A 5 3.37 12.15 -4.59
CA GLU A 5 2.11 11.41 -4.70
C GLU A 5 2.10 10.47 -5.91
N VAL A 6 1.29 9.41 -5.83
CA VAL A 6 0.96 8.55 -6.97
C VAL A 6 -0.56 8.45 -7.16
N THR A 7 -1.02 8.63 -8.39
CA THR A 7 -2.42 8.37 -8.76
C THR A 7 -2.61 6.88 -9.05
N VAL A 8 -3.53 6.26 -8.33
CA VAL A 8 -3.86 4.83 -8.46
C VAL A 8 -5.31 4.69 -8.89
N ARG A 9 -5.56 3.89 -9.91
CA ARG A 9 -6.91 3.50 -10.31
C ARG A 9 -7.34 2.25 -9.57
N GLY A 10 -8.38 2.37 -8.74
CA GLY A 10 -8.90 1.31 -7.87
C GLY A 10 -10.15 0.61 -8.39
N LYS A 11 -10.85 -0.08 -7.48
CA LYS A 11 -12.13 -0.76 -7.76
C LYS A 11 -13.16 0.26 -8.25
N GLY A 12 -13.94 -0.12 -9.26
CA GLY A 12 -14.98 0.74 -9.84
C GLY A 12 -14.41 1.91 -10.66
N ASN A 13 -13.18 1.77 -11.16
CA ASN A 13 -12.49 2.79 -11.97
C ASN A 13 -12.24 4.13 -11.25
N LYS A 14 -12.36 4.14 -9.91
CA LYS A 14 -12.13 5.34 -9.10
C LYS A 14 -10.63 5.61 -8.97
N GLU A 15 -10.24 6.84 -9.23
CA GLU A 15 -8.87 7.31 -9.00
C GLU A 15 -8.70 7.77 -7.55
N ARG A 16 -7.47 7.64 -7.04
CA ARG A 16 -7.06 8.13 -5.73
C ARG A 16 -5.61 8.56 -5.77
N LYS A 17 -5.31 9.65 -5.08
CA LYS A 17 -3.92 10.07 -4.80
C LYS A 17 -3.45 9.36 -3.54
N VAL A 18 -2.25 8.81 -3.58
CA VAL A 18 -1.62 8.14 -2.43
C VAL A 18 -0.26 8.80 -2.19
N PRO A 19 0.01 9.33 -0.99
CA PRO A 19 1.32 9.86 -0.66
C PRO A 19 2.35 8.72 -0.66
N VAL A 20 3.53 9.03 -1.18
CA VAL A 20 4.67 8.12 -1.31
C VAL A 20 5.69 8.52 -0.26
N GLY A 21 5.93 7.63 0.70
CA GLY A 21 6.88 7.91 1.78
C GLY A 21 8.30 8.12 1.27
N ARG A 22 9.10 8.92 2.02
CA ARG A 22 10.47 9.29 1.66
C ARG A 22 11.35 8.10 1.23
N LYS A 23 11.29 6.97 1.94
CA LYS A 23 12.06 5.76 1.60
C LYS A 23 11.66 5.15 0.26
N ALA A 24 10.37 5.21 -0.09
CA ALA A 24 9.92 4.77 -1.41
C ALA A 24 10.37 5.72 -2.51
N ILE A 25 10.41 7.04 -2.25
CA ILE A 25 10.97 8.02 -3.20
C ILE A 25 12.46 7.79 -3.43
N GLU A 26 13.24 7.60 -2.35
CA GLU A 26 14.68 7.29 -2.44
C GLU A 26 14.92 6.06 -3.32
N ALA A 27 14.17 4.97 -3.10
CA ALA A 27 14.25 3.76 -3.91
C ALA A 27 13.78 3.97 -5.37
N LEU A 28 12.73 4.77 -5.59
CA LEU A 28 12.25 5.11 -6.93
C LEU A 28 13.28 5.92 -7.72
N ASN A 29 13.93 6.90 -7.09
CA ASN A 29 14.97 7.69 -7.74
C ASN A 29 16.17 6.81 -8.14
N ALA A 30 16.61 5.91 -7.25
CA ALA A 30 17.66 4.94 -7.55
C ALA A 30 17.26 4.02 -8.72
N TRP A 31 16.00 3.57 -8.76
CA TRP A 31 15.49 2.79 -9.88
C TRP A 31 15.45 3.59 -11.18
N LEU A 32 14.93 4.81 -11.16
CA LEU A 32 14.80 5.67 -12.34
C LEU A 32 16.16 6.00 -12.98
N ALA A 33 17.23 6.07 -12.19
CA ALA A 33 18.58 6.30 -12.70
C ALA A 33 19.09 5.17 -13.62
N VAL A 34 18.69 3.91 -13.38
CA VAL A 34 19.12 2.74 -14.18
C VAL A 34 18.02 2.18 -15.08
N ARG A 35 16.76 2.59 -14.86
CA ARG A 35 15.57 2.05 -15.54
C ARG A 35 15.68 2.11 -17.08
N GLY A 36 16.31 3.16 -17.61
CA GLY A 36 16.46 3.36 -19.06
C GLY A 36 17.10 2.18 -19.77
N GLU A 37 18.04 1.49 -19.12
CA GLU A 37 18.75 0.32 -19.66
C GLU A 37 17.85 -0.91 -19.87
N PHE A 38 16.71 -0.95 -19.17
CA PHE A 38 15.77 -2.07 -19.22
C PHE A 38 14.59 -1.82 -20.17
N VAL A 39 14.42 -0.61 -20.71
CA VAL A 39 13.36 -0.29 -21.67
C VAL A 39 13.70 -0.89 -23.02
N LYS A 40 12.87 -1.82 -23.51
CA LYS A 40 13.06 -2.45 -24.83
C LYS A 40 11.99 -2.10 -25.85
N HIS A 41 10.75 -1.90 -25.39
CA HIS A 41 9.60 -1.71 -26.27
C HIS A 41 8.75 -0.51 -25.82
N ASP A 42 8.14 -0.61 -24.63
CA ASP A 42 7.23 0.41 -24.10
C ASP A 42 7.90 1.17 -22.94
N PRO A 43 8.12 2.50 -23.06
CA PRO A 43 8.71 3.30 -22.01
C PRO A 43 7.71 3.69 -20.90
N HIS A 44 6.41 3.42 -21.03
CA HIS A 44 5.39 3.88 -20.07
C HIS A 44 5.33 3.11 -18.73
N PRO A 45 5.51 1.77 -18.66
CA PRO A 45 5.38 1.05 -17.40
C PRO A 45 6.53 1.37 -16.46
N LEU A 46 6.26 1.97 -15.30
CA LEU A 46 7.28 2.34 -14.33
C LEU A 46 8.17 1.15 -13.93
N PHE A 47 7.56 -0.01 -13.68
CA PHE A 47 8.25 -1.25 -13.32
C PHE A 47 8.28 -2.22 -14.49
N LEU A 48 9.50 -2.65 -14.83
CA LEU A 48 9.77 -3.52 -15.98
C LEU A 48 10.27 -4.88 -15.51
N SER A 49 9.94 -5.91 -16.29
CA SER A 49 10.59 -7.22 -16.20
C SER A 49 11.97 -7.17 -16.86
N VAL A 50 12.81 -8.18 -16.61
CA VAL A 50 14.12 -8.34 -17.28
C VAL A 50 14.02 -8.42 -18.81
N ARG A 51 12.83 -8.74 -19.33
CA ARG A 51 12.53 -8.78 -20.77
C ARG A 51 12.08 -7.42 -21.33
N GLY A 52 12.01 -6.38 -20.51
CA GLY A 52 11.58 -5.03 -20.90
C GLY A 52 10.07 -4.82 -21.00
N ASN A 53 9.26 -5.84 -20.65
CA ASN A 53 7.80 -5.74 -20.61
C ASN A 53 7.30 -5.22 -19.25
N ARG A 54 6.08 -4.68 -19.20
CA ARG A 54 5.37 -4.35 -17.94
C ARG A 54 5.45 -5.50 -16.95
N MET A 55 5.87 -5.20 -15.72
CA MET A 55 5.96 -6.22 -14.67
C MET A 55 4.58 -6.78 -14.32
N ALA A 56 4.42 -8.11 -14.38
CA ALA A 56 3.18 -8.78 -14.00
C ALA A 56 3.02 -8.81 -12.46
N PRO A 57 1.79 -8.73 -11.93
CA PRO A 57 1.54 -8.78 -10.48
C PRO A 57 2.10 -10.03 -9.78
N GLY A 58 2.13 -11.17 -10.48
CA GLY A 58 2.74 -12.41 -9.96
C GLY A 58 4.23 -12.28 -9.68
N VAL A 59 4.96 -11.53 -10.50
CA VAL A 59 6.39 -11.27 -10.30
C VAL A 59 6.62 -10.41 -9.06
N VAL A 60 5.77 -9.42 -8.82
CA VAL A 60 5.83 -8.59 -7.60
C VAL A 60 5.61 -9.45 -6.36
N ARG A 61 4.60 -10.33 -6.37
CA ARG A 61 4.35 -11.27 -5.25
C ARG A 61 5.56 -12.14 -4.95
N GLU A 62 6.16 -12.72 -5.98
CA GLU A 62 7.33 -13.59 -5.83
C GLU A 62 8.57 -12.82 -5.34
N ARG A 63 8.81 -11.61 -5.84
CA ARG A 63 9.92 -10.76 -5.39
C ARG A 63 9.78 -10.35 -3.92
N VAL A 64 8.57 -9.98 -3.50
CA VAL A 64 8.27 -9.65 -2.09
C VAL A 64 8.53 -10.86 -1.19
N LYS A 65 8.07 -12.05 -1.60
CA LYS A 65 8.30 -13.29 -0.87
C LYS A 65 9.81 -13.58 -0.72
N ARG A 66 10.57 -13.48 -1.81
CA ARG A 66 12.03 -13.70 -1.78
C ARG A 66 12.75 -12.70 -0.89
N ALA A 67 12.37 -11.43 -0.93
CA ALA A 67 12.95 -10.39 -0.07
C ALA A 67 12.70 -10.68 1.41
N ALA A 68 11.49 -11.15 1.77
CA ALA A 68 11.17 -11.53 3.15
C ALA A 68 11.99 -12.73 3.63
N LEU A 69 12.15 -13.76 2.80
CA LEU A 69 13.00 -14.91 3.11
C LEU A 69 14.46 -14.51 3.31
N ALA A 70 14.99 -13.66 2.43
CA ALA A 70 16.37 -13.16 2.53
C ALA A 70 16.59 -12.30 3.79
N ALA A 71 15.56 -11.60 4.25
CA ALA A 71 15.58 -10.82 5.50
C ALA A 71 15.37 -11.69 6.76
N GLY A 72 15.26 -13.02 6.63
CA GLY A 72 15.03 -13.93 7.76
C GLY A 72 13.64 -13.78 8.38
N ILE A 73 12.68 -13.15 7.69
CA ILE A 73 11.32 -12.94 8.21
C ILE A 73 10.54 -14.25 8.05
N PRO A 74 10.14 -14.90 9.15
CA PRO A 74 9.39 -16.15 9.09
C PRO A 74 7.91 -15.86 8.82
N ALA A 75 7.52 -15.70 7.56
CA ALA A 75 6.10 -15.67 7.16
C ALA A 75 5.90 -15.76 5.64
N HIS A 76 4.69 -16.15 5.24
CA HIS A 76 4.13 -15.95 3.90
C HIS A 76 3.90 -14.45 3.60
N VAL A 77 4.97 -13.68 3.45
CA VAL A 77 4.87 -12.25 3.13
C VAL A 77 4.46 -12.07 1.67
N HIS A 78 3.37 -11.33 1.45
CA HIS A 78 2.88 -10.95 0.14
C HIS A 78 2.23 -9.56 0.22
N PRO A 79 1.92 -8.89 -0.92
CA PRO A 79 1.48 -7.49 -0.93
C PRO A 79 0.30 -7.16 0.00
N HIS A 80 -0.66 -8.08 0.15
CA HIS A 80 -1.78 -7.89 1.08
C HIS A 80 -1.35 -7.87 2.56
N VAL A 81 -0.40 -8.71 2.98
CA VAL A 81 0.15 -8.68 4.35
C VAL A 81 0.92 -7.39 4.60
N LEU A 82 1.70 -6.92 3.63
CA LEU A 82 2.39 -5.64 3.72
C LEU A 82 1.42 -4.46 3.85
N ARG A 83 0.35 -4.44 3.04
CA ARG A 83 -0.70 -3.42 3.13
C ARG A 83 -1.37 -3.41 4.50
N HIS A 84 -1.66 -4.59 5.05
CA HIS A 84 -2.28 -4.71 6.37
C HIS A 84 -1.34 -4.24 7.48
N SER A 85 -0.07 -4.67 7.47
CA SER A 85 0.93 -4.22 8.44
C SER A 85 1.10 -2.70 8.42
N PHE A 86 1.14 -2.09 7.23
CA PHE A 86 1.17 -0.65 7.08
C PHE A 86 -0.08 0.02 7.67
N ALA A 87 -1.27 -0.48 7.36
CA ALA A 87 -2.53 0.03 7.89
C ALA A 87 -2.56 0.06 9.43
N THR A 88 -2.21 -1.07 10.04
CA THR A 88 -2.17 -1.22 11.50
C THR A 88 -1.11 -0.33 12.12
N HIS A 89 0.09 -0.24 11.52
CA HIS A 89 1.17 0.60 12.04
C HIS A 89 0.79 2.09 12.01
N VAL A 90 0.23 2.57 10.90
CA VAL A 90 -0.21 3.97 10.80
C VAL A 90 -1.30 4.24 11.82
N LEU A 91 -2.30 3.36 11.95
CA LEU A 91 -3.38 3.50 12.94
C LEU A 91 -2.87 3.57 14.38
N GLN A 92 -1.94 2.69 14.74
CA GLN A 92 -1.33 2.68 16.08
C GLN A 92 -0.54 3.95 16.37
N SER A 93 0.10 4.53 15.36
CA SER A 93 0.93 5.73 15.51
C SER A 93 0.13 7.05 15.46
N SER A 94 -0.96 7.12 14.68
CA SER A 94 -1.73 8.34 14.49
C SER A 94 -2.93 8.44 15.42
N GLY A 95 -3.49 7.30 15.87
CA GLY A 95 -4.77 7.25 16.54
C GLY A 95 -5.95 7.69 15.66
N ASP A 96 -5.73 7.99 14.39
CA ASP A 96 -6.73 8.51 13.45
C ASP A 96 -7.04 7.47 12.36
N LEU A 97 -8.14 6.77 12.57
CA LEU A 97 -8.63 5.74 11.65
C LEU A 97 -9.10 6.33 10.32
N ARG A 98 -9.57 7.58 10.29
CA ARG A 98 -10.06 8.23 9.07
C ARG A 98 -8.90 8.57 8.14
N ALA A 99 -7.80 9.10 8.69
CA ALA A 99 -6.55 9.30 7.95
C ALA A 99 -6.00 7.99 7.36
N VAL A 100 -6.11 6.88 8.11
CA VAL A 100 -5.71 5.54 7.65
C VAL A 100 -6.63 5.03 6.53
N GLN A 101 -7.94 5.25 6.64
CA GLN A 101 -8.92 4.84 5.64
C GLN A 101 -8.78 5.61 4.33
N GLU A 102 -8.48 6.91 4.39
CA GLU A 102 -8.17 7.74 3.21
C GLU A 102 -6.91 7.23 2.50
N LEU A 103 -5.87 6.92 3.26
CA LEU A 103 -4.60 6.37 2.77
C LEU A 103 -4.76 4.96 2.14
N LEU A 104 -5.74 4.18 2.62
CA LEU A 104 -6.03 2.82 2.15
C LEU A 104 -7.19 2.73 1.15
N GLY A 105 -7.81 3.85 0.80
CA GLY A 105 -8.64 3.98 -0.40
C GLY A 105 -10.15 3.84 -0.21
N HIS A 106 -10.72 4.36 0.89
CA HIS A 106 -12.14 4.74 0.87
C HIS A 106 -12.30 6.15 0.26
N ALA A 107 -13.31 6.29 -0.60
CA ALA A 107 -13.42 7.36 -1.58
C ALA A 107 -13.71 8.73 -0.95
N SER A 108 -12.90 9.71 -1.34
CA SER A 108 -13.09 11.17 -1.29
C SER A 108 -13.50 11.83 0.03
N VAL A 109 -12.65 12.76 0.45
CA VAL A 109 -12.94 13.92 1.28
C VAL A 109 -14.11 14.72 0.69
N ALA A 110 -15.33 14.46 1.16
CA ALA A 110 -16.47 15.33 0.88
C ALA A 110 -17.56 15.16 1.95
N ALA A 111 -17.36 15.81 3.10
CA ALA A 111 -18.39 16.45 3.93
C ALA A 111 -17.80 16.72 5.32
N THR A 112 -17.73 18.02 5.62
CA THR A 112 -17.72 18.69 6.92
C THR A 112 -17.44 17.83 8.16
N GLN A 113 -16.33 18.17 8.82
CA GLN A 113 -15.88 17.62 10.09
C GLN A 113 -16.90 17.87 11.21
N VAL A 114 -17.73 16.88 11.53
CA VAL A 114 -18.26 16.67 12.87
C VAL A 114 -18.43 15.17 13.03
N TYR A 115 -17.55 14.47 13.74
CA TYR A 115 -17.95 13.30 14.52
C TYR A 115 -17.02 13.14 15.72
N THR A 116 -17.63 13.38 16.87
CA THR A 116 -17.13 13.30 18.24
C THR A 116 -16.71 11.86 18.58
N SER A 117 -15.83 11.73 19.56
CA SER A 117 -15.14 10.54 20.10
C SER A 117 -15.91 9.22 20.30
N LEU A 118 -17.19 9.14 19.95
CA LEU A 118 -18.07 7.98 20.11
C LEU A 118 -17.94 6.93 18.99
N ASP A 119 -17.34 7.26 17.85
CA ASP A 119 -17.21 6.33 16.71
C ASP A 119 -15.96 5.41 16.81
N PHE A 120 -15.02 5.72 17.71
CA PHE A 120 -13.77 4.97 17.88
C PHE A 120 -13.98 3.52 18.34
N GLN A 121 -14.85 3.28 19.32
CA GLN A 121 -15.10 1.94 19.86
C GLN A 121 -15.92 1.07 18.91
N HIS A 122 -16.78 1.69 18.09
CA HIS A 122 -17.61 0.97 17.13
C HIS A 122 -16.78 0.57 15.89
N LEU A 123 -15.94 1.47 15.38
CA LEU A 123 -15.08 1.21 14.23
C LEU A 123 -13.92 0.25 14.54
N ALA A 124 -13.31 0.31 15.74
CA ALA A 124 -12.34 -0.70 16.17
C ALA A 124 -12.96 -2.10 16.23
N LYS A 125 -14.20 -2.22 16.73
CA LYS A 125 -14.96 -3.48 16.72
C LYS A 125 -15.31 -3.98 15.30
N ILE A 126 -15.59 -3.08 14.36
CA ILE A 126 -15.87 -3.45 12.96
C ILE A 126 -14.58 -3.92 12.28
N TYR A 127 -13.44 -3.26 12.54
CA TYR A 127 -12.15 -3.67 12.02
C TYR A 127 -11.74 -5.05 12.57
N ASP A 128 -11.89 -5.26 13.88
CA ASP A 128 -11.63 -6.56 14.51
C ASP A 128 -12.58 -7.65 14.01
N SER A 129 -13.87 -7.35 13.80
CA SER A 129 -14.85 -8.35 13.34
C SER A 129 -14.77 -8.69 11.86
N ALA A 130 -14.28 -7.79 11.01
CA ALA A 130 -14.04 -8.04 9.58
C ALA A 130 -12.73 -8.81 9.31
N HIS A 131 -11.88 -8.98 10.33
CA HIS A 131 -10.62 -9.72 10.23
C HIS A 131 -10.82 -11.21 10.56
N PRO A 132 -10.51 -12.15 9.64
CA PRO A 132 -10.76 -13.59 9.80
C PRO A 132 -9.91 -14.29 10.88
N ARG A 133 -9.21 -13.54 11.74
CA ARG A 133 -8.38 -14.04 12.85
C ARG A 133 -8.62 -13.38 14.21
N ALA A 134 -9.61 -12.51 14.38
CA ALA A 134 -9.95 -11.97 15.71
C ALA A 134 -10.65 -12.99 16.65
N LYS A 135 -11.02 -14.17 16.13
CA LYS A 135 -11.39 -15.32 16.95
C LYS A 135 -10.25 -16.33 16.99
N LYS A 136 -9.19 -16.05 17.74
CA LYS A 136 -8.42 -17.12 18.37
C LYS A 136 -8.86 -17.15 19.83
N ARG A 137 -9.77 -18.07 20.13
CA ARG A 137 -10.12 -18.49 21.50
C ARG A 137 -8.86 -19.12 22.09
N ASP A 138 -8.44 -18.60 23.24
CA ASP A 138 -8.15 -19.44 24.39
C ASP A 138 -9.30 -19.24 25.39
#